data_AF-A0A1Q6RV97-F1
#
_entry.id   AF-A0A1Q6RV97-F1
#
_cell.length_a   1.000
_cell.length_b   1.000
_cell.length_c   1.000
_cell.angle_alpha   90.00
_cell.angle_beta   90.00
_cell.angle_gamma   90.00
#
_symmetry.space_group_name_H-M   'P 1'
#
loop_
_entity.id
_entity.type
_entity.pdbx_description
1 polymer ?
#
loop_
_entity_poly.entity_id
_entity_poly.type
_entity_poly.pdbx_seq_one_letter_code
_entity_poly.pdbx_strand_id
1 'polypeptide(L)' 'MGSYFTYEQRKQLLEAIRYVDLVIPETNWQQKRSDMHEYHIDTFVMGDDWRGKFDFLKEEGVEVVYLERTPEISSS' A
#
# COMPACT_ATOMS: atom_id res chain seq x y z
N MET A 1 13.32 9.57 -13.00
CA MET A 1 12.40 10.72 -12.88
C MET A 1 11.71 10.58 -11.54
N GLY A 2 11.97 11.47 -10.58
CA GLY A 2 11.29 11.41 -9.27
C GLY A 2 9.85 11.92 -9.40
N SER A 3 9.00 11.60 -8.42
CA SER A 3 7.66 12.18 -8.33
C SER A 3 7.76 13.72 -8.30
N TYR A 4 6.78 14.41 -8.90
CA TYR A 4 6.69 15.87 -8.86
C TYR A 4 6.53 16.41 -7.43
N PHE A 5 5.95 15.61 -6.53
CA PHE A 5 5.78 15.94 -5.12
C PHE A 5 6.80 15.19 -4.25
N THR A 6 7.34 15.87 -3.23
CA THR A 6 8.19 15.24 -2.23
C THR A 6 7.39 14.20 -1.42
N TYR A 7 8.10 13.30 -0.73
CA TYR A 7 7.44 12.37 0.19
C TYR A 7 6.58 13.10 1.22
N GLU A 8 7.10 14.16 1.85
CA GLU A 8 6.37 14.94 2.85
C GLU A 8 5.11 15.60 2.28
N GLN A 9 5.18 16.15 1.06
CA GLN A 9 4.00 16.72 0.39
C GLN A 9 2.94 15.65 0.10
N ARG A 10 3.34 14.47 -0.39
CA ARG A 10 2.41 13.37 -0.65
C ARG A 10 1.80 12.81 0.64
N LYS A 11 2.62 12.68 1.68
CA LYS A 11 2.17 12.25 3.01
C LYS A 11 1.09 13.19 3.54
N GLN A 12 1.32 14.50 3.53
CA GLN A 12 0.35 15.50 3.96
C GLN A 12 -0.97 15.42 3.17
N LEU A 13 -0.90 15.19 1.85
CA LEU A 13 -2.09 15.03 1.02
C LEU A 13 -2.88 13.76 1.37
N LEU A 14 -2.19 12.65 1.64
CA LEU A 14 -2.81 11.38 2.01
C LEU A 14 -3.45 11.45 3.40
N GLU A 15 -2.77 12.05 4.38
CA GLU A 15 -3.29 12.23 5.75
C GLU A 15 -4.55 13.12 5.79
N ALA A 16 -4.80 13.92 4.77
CA ALA A 16 -6.01 14.73 4.66
C ALA A 16 -7.23 13.96 4.09
N ILE A 17 -7.06 12.73 3.61
CA ILE A 17 -8.14 11.92 3.04
C ILE A 17 -8.92 11.25 4.17
N ARG A 18 -10.25 11.39 4.15
CA ARG A 18 -11.18 10.87 5.18
C ARG A 18 -10.96 9.38 5.53
N TYR A 19 -10.54 8.58 4.56
CA TYR A 19 -10.39 7.13 4.69
C TYR A 19 -8.99 6.68 5.12
N VAL A 20 -8.08 7.63 5.40
CA VAL A 20 -6.68 7.35 5.75
C VAL A 20 -6.45 7.75 7.19
N ASP A 21 -6.20 6.77 8.05
CA ASP A 21 -5.91 7.00 9.47
C ASP A 21 -4.41 7.20 9.74
N LEU A 22 -3.55 6.50 8.98
CA LEU A 22 -2.10 6.50 9.18
C LEU A 22 -1.36 6.38 7.85
N VAL A 23 -0.27 7.14 7.71
CA VAL A 23 0.64 7.06 6.57
C VAL A 23 2.07 6.78 7.08
N ILE A 24 2.64 5.68 6.62
CA ILE A 24 4.01 5.25 6.94
C ILE A 24 4.91 5.29 5.70
N PRO A 25 6.22 5.48 5.86
CA PRO A 25 7.16 5.44 4.74
C PRO A 25 7.38 4.02 4.22
N GLU A 26 7.22 3.84 2.91
CA GLU A 26 7.71 2.65 2.20
C GLU A 26 9.10 2.92 1.63
N THR A 27 10.10 2.17 2.10
CA THR A 27 11.52 2.33 1.77
C THR A 27 12.11 1.12 1.05
N ASN A 28 11.53 -0.08 1.21
CA ASN A 28 11.95 -1.30 0.53
C ASN A 28 10.81 -2.34 0.44
N TRP A 29 11.07 -3.49 -0.21
CA TRP A 29 10.06 -4.54 -0.37
C TRP A 29 9.94 -5.44 0.86
N GLN A 30 11.05 -5.70 1.54
CA GLN A 30 11.16 -6.62 2.66
C GLN A 30 10.40 -6.13 3.90
N GLN A 31 10.29 -4.81 4.07
CA GLN A 31 9.57 -4.22 5.20
C GLN A 31 8.11 -4.66 5.27
N LYS A 32 7.48 -5.07 4.15
CA LYS A 32 6.09 -5.50 4.18
C LYS A 32 5.84 -6.62 5.20
N ARG A 33 6.79 -7.55 5.36
CA ARG A 33 6.67 -8.62 6.36
C ARG A 33 6.69 -8.06 7.79
N SER A 34 7.62 -7.14 8.10
CA SER A 34 7.66 -6.52 9.44
C SER A 34 6.45 -5.63 9.69
N ASP A 35 6.03 -4.87 8.68
CA ASP A 35 4.91 -3.93 8.76
C ASP A 35 3.59 -4.65 9.10
N MET A 36 3.38 -5.87 8.57
CA MET A 36 2.19 -6.67 8.90
C MET A 36 2.07 -6.92 10.40
N HIS A 37 3.19 -7.22 11.07
CA HIS A 37 3.22 -7.52 12.50
C HIS A 37 3.26 -6.27 13.37
N GLU A 38 4.06 -5.28 12.99
CA GLU A 38 4.25 -4.04 13.74
C GLU A 38 2.96 -3.23 13.86
N TYR A 39 2.20 -3.16 12.77
CA TYR A 39 0.93 -2.43 12.72
C TYR A 39 -0.29 -3.32 12.91
N HIS A 40 -0.09 -4.60 13.23
CA HIS A 40 -1.17 -5.58 13.45
C HIS A 40 -2.19 -5.60 12.31
N ILE A 41 -1.69 -5.73 11.08
CA ILE A 41 -2.50 -5.68 9.87
C ILE A 41 -3.30 -6.98 9.71
N ASP A 42 -4.62 -6.88 9.64
CA ASP A 42 -5.49 -8.02 9.34
C ASP A 42 -5.65 -8.26 7.82
N THR A 43 -5.65 -7.19 7.02
CA THR A 43 -5.89 -7.25 5.57
C THR A 43 -4.92 -6.35 4.79
N PHE A 44 -4.23 -6.94 3.81
CA PHE A 44 -3.40 -6.25 2.83
C PHE A 44 -4.15 -6.12 1.50
N VAL A 45 -4.35 -4.88 1.03
CA VAL A 45 -5.12 -4.58 -0.19
C VAL A 45 -4.24 -3.93 -1.25
N MET A 46 -4.31 -4.41 -2.49
CA MET A 46 -3.64 -3.81 -3.65
C MET A 46 -4.51 -3.88 -4.91
N GLY A 47 -4.16 -3.10 -5.94
CA GLY A 47 -4.76 -3.25 -7.27
C GLY A 47 -4.43 -4.61 -7.90
N ASP A 48 -5.32 -5.10 -8.75
CA ASP A 48 -5.23 -6.40 -9.43
C ASP A 48 -4.06 -6.54 -10.42
N ASP A 49 -3.46 -5.44 -10.86
CA ASP A 49 -2.17 -5.45 -11.57
C ASP A 49 -1.05 -6.17 -10.81
N TRP A 50 -1.18 -6.27 -9.48
CA TRP A 50 -0.22 -6.92 -8.58
C TRP A 50 -0.66 -8.30 -8.11
N ARG A 51 -1.70 -8.86 -8.72
CA ARG A 51 -2.26 -10.16 -8.36
C ARG A 51 -1.18 -11.25 -8.33
N GLY A 52 -1.12 -12.01 -7.23
CA GLY A 52 -0.16 -13.08 -7.01
C GLY A 52 1.21 -12.62 -6.50
N LYS A 53 1.58 -11.34 -6.66
CA LYS A 53 2.92 -10.85 -6.29
C LYS A 53 3.15 -10.75 -4.79
N PHE A 54 2.09 -10.57 -4.02
CA PHE A 54 2.15 -10.39 -2.56
C PHE A 54 1.51 -11.54 -1.78
N ASP A 55 1.20 -12.65 -2.45
CA ASP A 55 0.59 -13.83 -1.82
C ASP A 55 1.45 -14.41 -0.69
N PHE A 56 2.76 -14.16 -0.69
CA PHE A 56 3.65 -14.54 0.40
C PHE A 56 3.28 -13.90 1.75
N LEU A 57 2.53 -12.79 1.76
CA LEU A 57 2.07 -12.17 3.01
C LEU A 57 0.96 -12.98 3.70
N LYS A 58 0.31 -13.91 2.98
CA LYS A 58 -0.63 -14.86 3.60
C LYS A 58 0.08 -15.76 4.63
N GLU A 59 1.37 -16.01 4.45
CA GLU A 59 2.20 -16.77 5.41
C GLU A 59 2.36 -16.02 6.75
N GLU A 60 2.23 -14.69 6.74
CA GLU A 60 2.28 -13.85 7.93
C GLU A 60 0.93 -13.80 8.67
N GLY A 61 -0.09 -14.51 8.18
CA GLY A 61 -1.43 -14.55 8.79
C GLY A 61 -2.37 -13.44 8.33
N VAL A 62 -2.03 -12.72 7.26
CA VAL A 62 -2.79 -11.57 6.74
C VAL A 62 -3.64 -11.96 5.52
N GLU A 63 -4.87 -11.44 5.43
CA GLU A 63 -5.69 -11.60 4.24
C GLU A 63 -5.16 -10.73 3.10
N VAL A 64 -4.91 -11.32 1.92
CA VAL A 64 -4.44 -10.58 0.73
C VAL A 64 -5.56 -10.41 -0.28
N VAL A 65 -5.99 -9.17 -0.51
CA VAL A 65 -7.11 -8.82 -1.39
C VAL A 65 -6.62 -7.98 -2.58
N TYR A 66 -7.08 -8.34 -3.78
CA TYR A 66 -6.77 -7.64 -5.02
C TYR A 66 -8.03 -7.01 -5.62
N LEU A 67 -8.09 -5.68 -5.63
CA LEU A 67 -9.22 -4.91 -6.15
C LEU A 67 -9.03 -4.62 -7.65
N GLU A 68 -10.11 -4.79 -8.41
CA GLU A 68 -10.15 -4.39 -9.82
C GLU A 68 -9.90 -2.89 -9.94
N ARG A 69 -9.09 -2.49 -10.93
CA ARG A 69 -8.85 -1.07 -11.18
C ARG A 69 -10.12 -0.36 -11.61
N THR A 70 -10.22 0.91 -11.24
CA THR A 70 -11.18 1.80 -11.88
C THR A 70 -10.75 1.98 -13.33
N PRO A 71 -11.62 1.68 -14.32
CA PRO A 71 -11.29 1.87 -15.72
C PRO A 71 -10.91 3.33 -15.99
N GLU A 72 -9.97 3.55 -16.92
CA GLU A 72 -9.65 4.86 -17.51
C GLU A 72 -8.87 5.87 -16.63
N ILE A 73 -8.42 5.52 -15.42
CA ILE A 73 -7.58 6.41 -14.59
C ILE A 73 -6.24 5.72 -14.22
N SER A 74 -5.12 6.35 -14.59
CA SER A 74 -3.77 5.99 -14.12
C SER A 74 -2.89 7.22 -14.05
N SER A 75 -2.12 7.37 -12.98
CA SER A 75 -1.01 8.33 -12.94
C SER A 75 0.18 7.73 -13.70
N SER A 76 0.61 8.39 -14.78
CA SER A 76 1.85 8.09 -15.52
C SER A 76 2.98 9.03 -15.12
#